data_AF-A0AAU6KYE5-F1
#
_entry.id   AF-A0AAU6KYE5-F1
#
_cell.length_a   1.000
_cell.length_b   1.000
_cell.length_c   1.000
_cell.angle_alpha   90.00
_cell.angle_beta   90.00
_cell.angle_gamma   90.00
#
_symmetry.space_group_name_H-M   'P 1'
#
loop_
_entity.id
_entity.type
_entity.pdbx_description
1 polymer ?
#
loop_
_entity_poly.entity_id
_entity_poly.type
_entity_poly.pdbx_seq_one_letter_code
_entity_poly.pdbx_strand_id
1 'polypeptide(L)'
;MGRISDTDRTRNEEAIRAAMDRLLRGELPPGGRCDLKTLAAEAGVTRTGFYPKKDRDGSVREGPYQHLGDEFVRRLKALREAGEVPDPRDAQIERLKDQNAELKDRVADRDKAIEELTAFKKLALSRLAAQHEEITHLRSPQPSPEPTG
;
A
#
# COMPACT_ATOMS: atom_id res chain seq x y z
N MET A 1 18.18 36.44 4.58
CA MET A 1 16.78 36.41 4.09
C MET A 1 16.08 37.63 4.68
N GLY A 2 15.67 38.57 3.84
CA GLY A 2 15.09 39.86 4.27
C GLY A 2 13.83 39.67 5.11
N ARG A 3 13.61 40.57 6.06
CA ARG A 3 12.36 40.63 6.86
C ARG A 3 11.17 40.70 5.89
N ILE A 4 10.34 39.66 5.88
CA ILE A 4 9.01 39.69 5.27
C ILE A 4 8.27 40.87 5.92
N SER A 5 7.75 41.80 5.13
CA SER A 5 6.96 42.91 5.66
C SER A 5 5.71 42.37 6.36
N ASP A 6 5.16 43.06 7.36
CA ASP A 6 3.97 42.59 8.06
C ASP A 6 2.77 42.44 7.11
N THR A 7 2.72 43.25 6.04
CA THR A 7 1.76 43.14 4.94
C THR A 7 1.95 41.84 4.14
N ASP A 8 3.20 41.48 3.80
CA ASP A 8 3.48 40.22 3.11
C ASP A 8 3.17 39.00 3.98
N ARG A 9 3.40 39.09 5.30
CA ARG A 9 3.04 38.01 6.23
C ARG A 9 1.53 37.80 6.24
N THR A 10 0.76 38.86 6.41
CA THR A 10 -0.71 38.80 6.45
C THR A 10 -1.28 38.20 5.16
N ARG A 11 -0.83 38.68 4.00
CA ARG A 11 -1.24 38.12 2.69
C ARG A 11 -0.91 36.64 2.57
N ASN A 12 0.27 36.22 3.02
CA ASN A 12 0.66 34.81 2.96
C ASN A 12 -0.18 33.95 3.91
N GLU A 13 -0.51 34.44 5.11
CA GLU A 13 -1.42 33.71 6.02
C GLU A 13 -2.83 33.55 5.44
N GLU A 14 -3.37 34.60 4.82
CA GLU A 14 -4.66 34.54 4.11
C GLU A 14 -4.61 33.50 2.96
N ALA A 15 -3.54 33.52 2.16
CA ALA A 15 -3.34 32.54 1.10
C ALA A 15 -3.24 31.11 1.64
N ILE A 16 -2.53 30.90 2.76
CA ILE A 16 -2.43 29.61 3.43
C ILE A 16 -3.80 29.15 3.92
N ARG A 17 -4.57 29.99 4.60
CA ARG A 17 -5.92 29.64 5.09
C ARG A 17 -6.86 29.29 3.93
N ALA A 18 -6.85 30.07 2.86
CA ALA A 18 -7.66 29.79 1.67
C ALA A 18 -7.27 28.47 1.00
N ALA A 19 -5.98 28.18 0.87
CA ALA A 19 -5.50 26.89 0.34
C ALA A 19 -5.85 25.73 1.28
N MET A 20 -5.75 25.93 2.60
CA MET A 20 -6.11 24.96 3.62
C MET A 20 -7.56 24.51 3.46
N ASP A 21 -8.49 25.45 3.35
CA ASP A 21 -9.91 25.15 3.23
C ASP A 21 -10.23 24.40 1.93
N ARG A 22 -9.60 24.76 0.80
CA ARG A 22 -9.75 24.02 -0.47
C ARG A 22 -9.26 22.58 -0.35
N LEU A 23 -8.04 22.38 0.17
CA LEU A 23 -7.46 21.04 0.30
C LEU A 23 -8.28 20.15 1.25
N LEU A 24 -8.78 20.71 2.36
CA LEU A 24 -9.61 19.96 3.32
C LEU A 24 -10.99 19.57 2.75
N ARG A 25 -11.51 20.30 1.75
CA ARG A 25 -12.70 19.89 0.98
C ARG A 25 -12.41 18.87 -0.12
N GLY A 26 -11.16 18.49 -0.32
CA GLY A 26 -10.74 17.59 -1.40
C GLY A 26 -10.60 18.27 -2.76
N GLU A 27 -10.60 19.61 -2.82
CA GLU A 27 -10.28 20.39 -4.03
C GLU A 27 -8.76 20.35 -4.28
N LEU A 28 -8.23 19.17 -4.60
CA LEU A 28 -6.81 18.94 -4.75
C LEU A 28 -6.32 19.34 -6.15
N PRO A 29 -5.19 20.05 -6.28
CA PRO A 29 -4.60 20.34 -7.57
C PRO A 29 -4.11 19.04 -8.26
N PRO A 30 -4.01 19.01 -9.60
CA PRO A 30 -3.54 17.83 -10.33
C PRO A 30 -2.20 17.32 -9.78
N GLY A 31 -2.17 16.06 -9.34
CA GLY A 31 -0.98 15.42 -8.77
C GLY A 31 -0.59 15.87 -7.34
N GLY A 32 -1.21 16.91 -6.79
CA GLY A 32 -1.02 17.33 -5.39
C GLY A 32 -1.87 16.50 -4.43
N ARG A 33 -1.45 16.37 -3.17
CA ARG A 33 -2.13 15.60 -2.10
C ARG A 33 -2.70 16.52 -1.04
N CYS A 34 -3.57 16.01 -0.16
CA CYS A 34 -3.98 16.75 1.03
C CYS A 34 -2.85 16.74 2.08
N ASP A 35 -1.72 17.39 1.78
CA ASP A 35 -0.51 17.45 2.62
C ASP A 35 0.11 18.85 2.72
N LEU A 36 1.04 19.04 3.67
CA LEU A 36 1.72 20.33 3.88
C LEU A 36 2.59 20.77 2.70
N LYS A 37 3.02 19.85 1.83
CA LYS A 37 3.82 20.19 0.65
C LYS A 37 2.93 20.86 -0.39
N THR A 38 1.77 20.29 -0.66
CA THR A 38 0.77 20.88 -1.55
C THR A 38 0.21 22.17 -0.97
N LEU A 39 -0.05 22.24 0.35
CA LEU A 39 -0.45 23.48 1.02
C LEU A 39 0.57 24.61 0.80
N ALA A 40 1.86 24.32 0.93
CA ALA A 40 2.93 25.30 0.70
C ALA A 40 2.91 25.81 -0.75
N ALA A 41 2.81 24.89 -1.71
CA ALA A 41 2.81 25.20 -3.14
C ALA A 41 1.61 26.05 -3.53
N GLU A 42 0.41 25.65 -3.11
CA GLU A 42 -0.86 26.36 -3.39
C GLU A 42 -0.93 27.74 -2.75
N ALA A 43 -0.30 27.92 -1.59
CA ALA A 43 -0.24 29.20 -0.90
C ALA A 43 0.94 30.09 -1.35
N GLY A 44 1.79 29.60 -2.28
CA GLY A 44 2.96 30.35 -2.76
C GLY A 44 4.05 30.56 -1.69
N VAL A 45 4.08 29.75 -0.63
CA VAL A 45 5.04 29.87 0.47
C VAL A 45 6.05 28.72 0.47
N THR A 46 7.21 28.94 1.06
CA THR A 46 8.18 27.86 1.24
C THR A 46 7.69 26.87 2.31
N ARG A 47 7.78 25.57 2.03
CA ARG A 47 7.39 24.50 2.98
C ARG A 47 8.11 24.60 4.31
N THR A 48 9.35 25.10 4.33
CA THR A 48 10.12 25.32 5.57
C THR A 48 9.53 26.40 6.47
N GLY A 49 8.55 27.18 5.99
CA GLY A 49 7.78 28.13 6.79
C GLY A 49 6.88 27.48 7.84
N PHE A 50 6.48 26.21 7.62
CA PHE A 50 5.64 25.44 8.54
C PHE A 50 6.40 24.70 9.63
N TYR A 51 7.74 24.73 9.60
CA TYR A 51 8.56 23.99 10.54
C TYR A 51 9.39 24.93 11.41
N PRO A 52 9.70 24.52 12.65
CA PRO A 52 10.63 25.25 13.50
C PRO A 52 12.01 25.31 12.84
N LYS A 53 12.72 26.41 13.07
CA LYS A 53 14.08 26.64 12.56
C LYS A 53 15.06 26.68 13.73
N LYS A 54 16.24 26.10 13.54
CA LYS A 54 17.35 26.23 14.48
C LYS A 54 18.15 27.47 14.15
N ASP A 55 18.35 28.33 15.14
CA ASP A 55 19.23 29.48 15.03
C ASP A 55 20.70 29.06 15.27
N ARG A 56 21.63 29.95 14.95
CA ARG A 56 23.08 29.66 14.98
C ARG A 56 23.59 29.34 16.39
N ASP A 57 22.90 29.82 17.42
CA ASP A 57 23.16 29.57 18.84
C ASP A 57 22.55 28.26 19.36
N GLY A 58 21.86 27.51 18.49
CA GLY A 58 21.19 26.25 18.85
C GLY A 58 19.78 26.43 19.40
N SER A 59 19.29 27.66 19.57
CA SER A 59 17.90 27.90 19.96
C SER A 59 16.92 27.52 18.84
N VAL A 60 15.71 27.13 19.22
CA VAL A 60 14.64 26.76 18.28
C VAL A 60 13.66 27.90 18.20
N ARG A 61 13.53 28.47 17.00
CA ARG A 61 12.55 29.52 16.71
C ARG A 61 11.41 28.95 15.88
N GLU A 62 10.19 29.33 16.22
CA GLU A 62 9.01 28.91 15.45
C GLU A 62 9.09 29.36 13.99
N GLY A 63 8.59 28.50 13.11
CA GLY A 63 8.40 28.82 11.71
C GLY A 63 7.39 29.96 11.55
N PRO A 64 7.56 30.85 10.55
CA PRO A 64 6.65 31.99 10.36
C PRO A 64 5.18 31.60 10.19
N TYR A 65 4.89 30.38 9.73
CA TYR A 65 3.54 29.87 9.53
C TYR A 65 3.31 28.53 10.25
N GLN A 66 4.15 28.18 11.23
CA GLN A 66 4.09 26.88 11.92
C GLN A 66 2.70 26.61 12.50
N HIS A 67 2.10 27.60 13.14
CA HIS A 67 0.75 27.49 13.70
C HIS A 67 -0.32 27.11 12.66
N LEU A 68 -0.22 27.60 11.42
CA LEU A 68 -1.15 27.23 10.33
C LEU A 68 -0.88 25.81 9.83
N GLY A 69 0.38 25.38 9.83
CA GLY A 69 0.75 23.99 9.54
C GLY A 69 0.16 23.03 10.57
N ASP A 70 0.30 23.36 11.86
CA ASP A 70 -0.24 22.58 12.97
C ASP A 70 -1.78 22.54 12.93
N GLU A 71 -2.42 23.67 12.61
CA GLU A 71 -3.86 23.75 12.40
C GLU A 71 -4.33 22.84 11.27
N PHE A 72 -3.67 22.88 10.11
CA PHE A 72 -4.02 22.02 8.98
C PHE A 72 -3.92 20.54 9.35
N VAL A 73 -2.84 20.14 10.02
CA VAL A 73 -2.65 18.76 10.48
C VAL A 73 -3.74 18.35 11.47
N ARG A 74 -4.09 19.22 12.43
CA ARG A 74 -5.17 18.96 13.38
C ARG A 74 -6.52 18.81 12.70
N ARG A 75 -6.87 19.70 11.76
CA ARG A 75 -8.14 19.64 11.01
C ARG A 75 -8.20 18.40 10.12
N LEU A 76 -7.14 18.08 9.39
CA LEU A 76 -7.05 16.88 8.56
C LEU A 76 -7.20 15.60 9.39
N LYS A 77 -6.60 15.57 10.59
CA LYS A 77 -6.77 14.45 11.52
C LYS A 77 -8.22 14.31 11.98
N ALA A 78 -8.88 15.41 12.35
CA ALA A 78 -10.28 15.39 12.76
C ALA A 78 -11.22 14.89 11.64
N LEU A 79 -10.99 15.29 10.38
CA LEU A 79 -11.74 14.78 9.24
C LEU A 79 -11.57 13.26 9.07
N ARG A 80 -10.33 12.77 9.14
CA ARG A 80 -10.03 11.34 9.08
C ARG A 80 -10.68 10.55 10.22
N GLU A 81 -10.67 11.09 11.44
CA GLU A 81 -11.35 10.51 12.59
C GLU A 81 -12.87 10.49 12.43
N ALA A 82 -13.44 11.46 11.71
CA ALA A 82 -14.85 11.49 11.33
C ALA A 82 -15.18 10.58 10.13
N GLY A 83 -14.20 9.88 9.55
CA GLY A 83 -14.36 9.00 8.39
C GLY A 83 -14.34 9.72 7.04
N GLU A 84 -14.06 11.02 7.03
CA GLU A 84 -13.87 11.78 5.80
C GLU A 84 -12.45 11.57 5.26
N VAL A 85 -12.35 11.34 3.95
CA VAL A 85 -11.08 11.14 3.26
C VAL A 85 -10.93 12.23 2.20
N PRO A 86 -10.35 13.40 2.54
CA PRO A 86 -10.19 14.51 1.60
C PRO A 86 -9.36 14.15 0.35
N ASP A 87 -8.45 13.18 0.47
CA ASP A 87 -7.67 12.67 -0.66
C ASP A 87 -8.24 11.32 -1.16
N PRO A 88 -8.96 11.27 -2.28
CA PRO A 88 -9.57 10.04 -2.76
C PRO A 88 -8.55 8.92 -3.05
N ARG A 89 -7.27 9.26 -3.26
CA ARG A 89 -6.21 8.26 -3.46
C ARG A 89 -5.87 7.50 -2.18
N ASP A 90 -6.04 8.10 -1.00
CA ASP A 90 -5.80 7.39 0.26
C ASP A 90 -6.79 6.21 0.37
N ALA A 91 -8.07 6.45 0.08
CA ALA A 91 -9.10 5.41 0.03
C ALA A 91 -8.84 4.38 -1.08
N GLN A 92 -8.33 4.81 -2.24
CA GLN A 92 -7.95 3.92 -3.32
C GLN A 92 -6.76 3.01 -2.93
N ILE A 93 -5.76 3.56 -2.23
CA ILE A 93 -4.58 2.82 -1.77
C ILE A 93 -4.99 1.73 -0.79
N GLU A 94 -5.83 2.03 0.20
CA GLU A 94 -6.29 1.02 1.16
C GLU A 94 -7.07 -0.09 0.47
N ARG A 95 -8.02 0.25 -0.41
CA ARG A 95 -8.73 -0.74 -1.23
C ARG A 95 -7.79 -1.62 -2.05
N LEU A 96 -6.77 -1.03 -2.68
CA LEU A 96 -5.80 -1.77 -3.47
C LEU A 96 -4.89 -2.66 -2.61
N LYS A 97 -4.58 -2.27 -1.37
CA LYS A 97 -3.86 -3.13 -0.42
C LYS A 97 -4.69 -4.35 -0.05
N ASP A 98 -5.97 -4.13 0.28
CA ASP A 98 -6.90 -5.21 0.63
C ASP A 98 -7.05 -6.21 -0.52
N GLN A 99 -7.25 -5.70 -1.75
CA GLN A 99 -7.33 -6.53 -2.95
C GLN A 99 -6.02 -7.28 -3.23
N ASN A 100 -4.87 -6.65 -3.02
CA ASN A 100 -3.59 -7.32 -3.19
C ASN A 100 -3.36 -8.42 -2.13
N ALA A 101 -3.81 -8.21 -0.90
CA ALA A 101 -3.74 -9.23 0.15
C ALA A 101 -4.61 -10.44 -0.23
N GLU A 102 -5.88 -10.19 -0.59
CA GLU A 102 -6.81 -11.25 -1.03
C GLU A 102 -6.26 -12.04 -2.23
N LEU A 103 -5.69 -11.34 -3.22
CA LEU A 103 -5.11 -12.00 -4.38
C LEU A 103 -3.90 -12.86 -4.03
N LYS A 104 -3.05 -12.41 -3.10
CA LYS A 104 -1.91 -13.19 -2.62
C LYS A 104 -2.36 -14.47 -1.93
N ASP A 105 -3.35 -14.38 -1.05
CA ASP A 105 -3.91 -15.54 -0.34
C ASP A 105 -4.49 -16.54 -1.33
N ARG A 106 -5.28 -16.06 -2.31
CA ARG A 106 -5.85 -16.90 -3.37
C ARG A 106 -4.81 -17.56 -4.26
N VAL A 107 -3.67 -16.92 -4.50
CA VAL A 107 -2.56 -17.53 -5.25
C VAL A 107 -1.91 -18.61 -4.40
N ALA A 108 -1.61 -18.33 -3.14
CA ALA A 108 -1.01 -19.31 -2.24
C ALA A 108 -1.89 -20.57 -2.07
N ASP A 109 -3.21 -20.40 -1.93
CA ASP A 109 -4.16 -21.51 -1.84
C ASP A 109 -4.16 -22.38 -3.11
N ARG A 110 -4.09 -21.74 -4.29
CA ARG A 110 -4.04 -22.44 -5.57
C ARG A 110 -2.72 -23.16 -5.76
N ASP A 111 -1.61 -22.55 -5.40
CA ASP A 111 -0.28 -23.17 -5.48
C ASP A 111 -0.24 -24.43 -4.60
N LYS A 112 -0.77 -24.34 -3.37
CA LYS A 112 -0.93 -25.51 -2.49
C LYS A 112 -1.78 -26.61 -3.10
N ALA A 113 -2.94 -26.27 -3.67
CA ALA A 113 -3.81 -27.25 -4.33
C ALA A 113 -3.13 -27.91 -5.54
N ILE A 114 -2.35 -27.14 -6.31
CA ILE A 114 -1.57 -27.64 -7.45
C ILE A 114 -0.49 -28.62 -6.97
N GLU A 115 0.22 -28.30 -5.88
CA GLU A 115 1.22 -29.19 -5.28
C GLU A 115 0.59 -30.51 -4.82
N GLU A 116 -0.53 -30.47 -4.10
CA GLU A 116 -1.26 -31.65 -3.62
C GLU A 116 -1.75 -32.52 -4.78
N LEU A 117 -2.37 -31.91 -5.80
CA LEU A 117 -2.86 -32.64 -6.98
C LEU A 117 -1.71 -33.23 -7.79
N THR A 118 -0.58 -32.54 -7.88
CA THR A 118 0.61 -33.04 -8.58
C THR A 118 1.21 -34.23 -7.86
N ALA A 119 1.33 -34.17 -6.52
CA ALA A 119 1.80 -35.27 -5.70
C ALA A 119 0.86 -36.48 -5.80
N PHE A 120 -0.45 -36.25 -5.72
CA PHE A 120 -1.46 -37.30 -5.88
C PHE A 120 -1.37 -37.98 -7.26
N LYS A 121 -1.32 -37.19 -8.33
CA LYS A 121 -1.18 -37.71 -9.70
C LYS A 121 0.05 -38.58 -9.85
N LYS A 122 1.20 -38.14 -9.32
CA LYS A 122 2.46 -38.90 -9.36
C LYS A 122 2.30 -40.26 -8.67
N LEU A 123 1.74 -40.27 -7.46
CA LEU A 123 1.52 -41.50 -6.69
C LEU A 123 0.54 -42.46 -7.40
N ALA A 124 -0.57 -41.94 -7.94
CA ALA A 124 -1.56 -42.74 -8.63
C ALA A 124 -0.97 -43.41 -9.88
N LEU A 125 -0.20 -42.67 -10.67
CA LEU A 125 0.47 -43.21 -11.85
C LEU A 125 1.48 -44.30 -11.49
N SER A 126 2.29 -44.10 -10.45
CA SER A 126 3.23 -45.13 -9.98
C SER A 126 2.51 -46.41 -9.53
N ARG A 127 1.39 -46.28 -8.82
CA ARG A 127 0.60 -47.44 -8.38
C ARG A 127 -0.03 -48.18 -9.56
N LEU A 128 -0.60 -47.46 -10.51
CA LEU A 128 -1.19 -48.05 -11.72
C LEU A 128 -0.15 -48.80 -12.55
N ALA A 129 1.06 -48.22 -12.71
CA ALA A 129 2.16 -48.87 -13.40
C ALA A 129 2.56 -50.19 -12.70
N ALA A 130 2.78 -50.15 -11.39
CA ALA A 130 3.12 -51.36 -10.62
C ALA A 130 2.03 -52.44 -10.68
N GLN A 131 0.75 -52.05 -10.59
CA GLN A 131 -0.36 -52.98 -10.75
C GLN A 131 -0.43 -53.58 -12.15
N HIS A 132 -0.14 -52.78 -13.18
CA HIS A 132 -0.12 -53.26 -14.56
C HIS A 132 1.01 -54.26 -14.80
N GLU A 133 2.19 -54.01 -14.25
CA GLU A 133 3.33 -54.93 -14.30
C GLU A 133 3.00 -56.25 -13.61
N GLU A 134 2.41 -56.21 -12.41
CA GLU A 134 2.02 -57.41 -11.67
C GLU A 134 0.97 -58.24 -12.43
N ILE A 135 -0.07 -57.60 -12.98
CA ILE A 135 -1.08 -58.28 -13.80
C ILE A 135 -0.44 -58.95 -15.03
N THR A 136 0.51 -58.28 -15.67
CA THR A 136 1.22 -58.80 -16.83
C THR A 136 2.08 -60.02 -16.45
N HIS A 137 2.76 -59.95 -15.30
CA HIS A 137 3.51 -61.06 -14.75
C HIS A 137 2.60 -62.27 -14.45
N LEU A 138 1.49 -62.06 -13.74
CA LEU A 138 0.54 -63.13 -13.38
C LEU A 138 -0.16 -63.78 -14.59
N ARG A 139 -0.31 -63.03 -15.69
CA ARG A 139 -0.91 -63.54 -16.94
C ARG A 139 0.09 -64.21 -17.87
N SER A 140 1.39 -64.13 -17.58
CA SER A 140 2.40 -64.85 -18.35
C SER A 140 2.23 -66.36 -18.10
N PRO A 141 2.13 -67.19 -19.15
CA PRO A 141 1.97 -68.62 -18.97
C PRO A 141 3.17 -69.19 -18.23
N GLN A 142 2.93 -69.85 -17.09
CA GLN A 142 3.97 -70.61 -16.41
C GLN A 142 4.30 -71.87 -17.25
N PRO A 143 5.59 -72.21 -17.44
CA PRO A 143 5.94 -73.43 -18.13
C PRO A 143 5.37 -74.63 -17.36
N SER A 144 4.58 -75.46 -18.06
CA SER A 144 4.07 -76.71 -17.53
C SER A 144 5.24 -77.55 -16.99
N PRO A 145 5.16 -78.13 -15.78
CA PRO A 145 6.22 -79.00 -15.31
C PRO A 145 6.37 -80.17 -16.28
N GLU A 146 7.59 -80.38 -16.76
CA GLU A 146 7.90 -81.49 -17.67
C GLU A 146 7.49 -82.81 -17.00
N PRO A 147 6.73 -83.69 -17.69
CA PRO A 147 6.37 -84.98 -17.13
C PRO A 147 7.64 -85.81 -16.96
N THR A 148 7.94 -86.14 -15.71
CA THR A 148 9.04 -87.04 -15.38
C THR A 148 8.53 -88.48 -15.54
N GLY A 149 8.95 -89.15 -16.62
CA GLY A 149 8.86 -90.61 -16.78
C GLY A 149 7.63 -91.13 -17.51
#